data_AF-A6G3Q6-F1
#
_entry.id   AF-A6G3Q6-F1
#
_cell.length_a   1.000
_cell.length_b   1.000
_cell.length_c   1.000
_cell.angle_alpha   90.00
_cell.angle_beta   90.00
_cell.angle_gamma   90.00
#
_symmetry.space_group_name_H-M   'P 1'
#
loop_
_entity.id
_entity.type
_entity.pdbx_description
1 polymer ?
#
loop_
_entity_poly.entity_id
_entity_poly.type
_entity_poly.pdbx_seq_one_letter_code
_entity_poly.pdbx_strand_id
1 'polypeptide(L)'
;MAIASLAVLPGCEGELAALFSLAFGTAMGAWMVGRDRQNRALYAAENLRHAIATGQQREIEMSLRKQLALAAAGEAVSVERQWLARAQLGGLLVAEWRLDEAREIYEAEDTGLSSHLQALASFGRHELALLTSTPDQARLEAIHADRDDCLRHVPARHRQLVADAWQALEGLCLVRMGRAREAVPLLEQGLRSLAYNPARVVYLFHLGQAYELSGQRQLAAEQYERATKAFPGTRLASEAKSRRMALVEGQEGGGMFRRMLPETPVGSSALVPAGAAGPTTDEDEDAA
;
A
#
# COMPACT_ATOMS: atom_id res chain seq x y z
N MET A 1 45.52 -20.46 -26.58
CA MET A 1 44.95 -19.38 -25.74
C MET A 1 44.87 -18.12 -26.59
N ALA A 2 43.66 -17.75 -27.00
CA ALA A 2 43.35 -16.44 -27.55
C ALA A 2 41.91 -16.11 -27.13
N ILE A 3 41.77 -15.19 -26.18
CA ILE A 3 40.48 -14.69 -25.72
C ILE A 3 40.07 -13.62 -26.72
N ALA A 4 39.09 -13.93 -27.55
CA ALA A 4 38.47 -12.97 -28.46
C ALA A 4 37.51 -12.07 -27.66
N SER A 5 37.85 -10.79 -27.65
CA SER A 5 37.09 -9.69 -27.07
C SER A 5 35.73 -9.56 -27.75
N LEU A 6 34.64 -9.80 -27.00
CA LEU A 6 33.30 -9.44 -27.43
C LEU A 6 33.03 -7.98 -27.08
N ALA A 7 33.26 -7.11 -28.06
CA ALA A 7 32.66 -5.80 -28.13
C ALA A 7 31.15 -5.96 -28.33
N VAL A 8 30.34 -5.51 -27.37
CA VAL A 8 28.88 -5.41 -27.51
C VAL A 8 28.53 -3.94 -27.68
N LEU A 9 28.06 -3.60 -28.88
CA LEU A 9 27.51 -2.30 -29.27
C LEU A 9 26.04 -2.15 -28.83
N PRO A 10 25.50 -0.93 -28.77
CA PRO A 10 24.26 -0.58 -28.07
C PRO A 10 23.01 -0.68 -28.96
N GLY A 11 21.85 -0.88 -28.33
CA GLY A 11 20.54 -0.80 -28.97
C GLY A 11 19.61 -1.96 -28.58
N CYS A 12 18.39 -1.63 -28.16
CA CYS A 12 17.24 -2.53 -27.92
C CYS A 12 17.19 -3.37 -26.63
N GLU A 13 18.26 -3.56 -25.85
CA GLU A 13 18.15 -4.38 -24.61
C GLU A 13 17.82 -3.58 -23.33
N GLY A 14 18.04 -2.26 -23.35
CA GLY A 14 17.63 -1.36 -22.25
C GLY A 14 16.11 -1.21 -22.16
N GLU A 15 15.41 -1.25 -23.30
CA GLU A 15 14.00 -0.86 -23.41
C GLU A 15 12.98 -1.77 -22.72
N LEU A 16 13.43 -2.87 -22.14
CA LEU A 16 12.57 -3.76 -21.38
C LEU A 16 12.96 -3.77 -19.90
N ALA A 17 14.20 -3.45 -19.54
CA ALA A 17 14.71 -3.43 -18.16
C ALA A 17 13.87 -2.54 -17.22
N ALA A 18 13.35 -1.43 -17.72
CA ALA A 18 12.58 -0.49 -16.92
C ALA A 18 11.05 -0.71 -16.95
N LEU A 19 10.52 -1.57 -17.83
CA LEU A 19 9.16 -2.13 -17.65
C LEU A 19 9.07 -2.97 -16.38
N PHE A 20 10.20 -3.50 -15.90
CA PHE A 20 10.26 -4.47 -14.81
C PHE A 20 10.28 -3.85 -13.41
N SER A 21 10.10 -2.53 -13.25
CA SER A 21 10.43 -1.84 -12.00
C SER A 21 9.24 -1.41 -11.11
N LEU A 22 7.98 -1.41 -11.55
CA LEU A 22 6.85 -0.95 -10.68
C LEU A 22 5.60 -1.83 -10.58
N ALA A 23 5.65 -3.09 -11.00
CA ALA A 23 4.64 -4.08 -10.62
C ALA A 23 5.24 -5.39 -10.08
N PHE A 24 6.54 -5.41 -9.78
CA PHE A 24 7.29 -6.65 -9.97
C PHE A 24 8.01 -7.11 -8.72
N GLY A 25 7.27 -7.90 -7.95
CA GLY A 25 7.91 -9.15 -7.58
C GLY A 25 8.48 -9.83 -8.80
N THR A 26 9.81 -9.84 -8.86
CA THR A 26 10.63 -11.05 -8.96
C THR A 26 10.40 -12.01 -10.14
N ALA A 27 9.18 -12.33 -10.52
CA ALA A 27 8.88 -13.25 -11.61
C ALA A 27 9.26 -12.73 -13.01
N MET A 28 9.75 -11.50 -13.13
CA MET A 28 9.71 -10.80 -14.42
C MET A 28 10.97 -10.08 -14.90
N GLY A 29 11.84 -9.57 -14.02
CA GLY A 29 13.24 -9.18 -14.35
C GLY A 29 14.14 -10.37 -14.76
N ALA A 30 13.48 -11.45 -15.13
CA ALA A 30 13.87 -12.83 -15.09
C ALA A 30 14.34 -13.39 -16.43
N TRP A 31 13.72 -12.89 -17.48
CA TRP A 31 13.79 -13.54 -18.78
C TRP A 31 14.70 -12.79 -19.76
N MET A 32 14.91 -11.50 -19.57
CA MET A 32 15.56 -10.67 -20.58
C MET A 32 17.05 -10.53 -20.45
N VAL A 33 17.59 -10.99 -19.33
CA VAL A 33 19.01 -11.01 -19.16
C VAL A 33 19.34 -12.29 -18.41
N GLY A 34 20.17 -13.13 -19.02
CA GLY A 34 20.29 -14.56 -18.71
C GLY A 34 20.22 -14.88 -17.22
N ARG A 35 19.65 -16.06 -16.88
CA ARG A 35 19.37 -16.64 -15.53
C ARG A 35 20.04 -15.98 -14.30
N ASP A 36 21.31 -15.62 -14.38
CA ASP A 36 22.05 -14.86 -13.36
C ASP A 36 21.53 -13.44 -13.06
N ARG A 37 20.99 -12.69 -14.02
CA ARG A 37 20.45 -11.33 -13.75
C ARG A 37 19.04 -11.39 -13.18
N GLN A 38 18.24 -12.41 -13.53
CA GLN A 38 17.01 -12.76 -12.81
C GLN A 38 17.27 -12.94 -11.33
N ASN A 39 18.15 -13.89 -11.00
CA ASN A 39 18.44 -14.26 -9.63
C ASN A 39 18.99 -13.07 -8.85
N ARG A 40 19.73 -12.16 -9.50
CA ARG A 40 20.17 -10.91 -8.89
C ARG A 40 19.02 -9.92 -8.61
N ALA A 41 18.07 -9.75 -9.52
CA ALA A 41 16.92 -8.88 -9.29
C ALA A 41 15.99 -9.46 -8.20
N LEU A 42 15.78 -10.78 -8.23
CA LEU A 42 15.10 -11.54 -7.18
C LEU A 42 15.73 -11.29 -5.81
N TYR A 43 17.02 -11.53 -5.75
CA TYR A 43 17.82 -11.41 -4.55
C TYR A 43 17.86 -9.97 -4.05
N ALA A 44 17.99 -8.97 -4.93
CA ALA A 44 17.94 -7.56 -4.54
C ALA A 44 16.58 -7.17 -3.95
N ALA A 45 15.48 -7.63 -4.54
CA ALA A 45 14.13 -7.38 -4.03
C ALA A 45 13.86 -8.09 -2.69
N GLU A 46 14.35 -9.32 -2.55
CA GLU A 46 14.23 -10.09 -1.32
C GLU A 46 15.10 -9.51 -0.20
N ASN A 47 16.32 -9.08 -0.52
CA ASN A 47 17.19 -8.33 0.38
C ASN A 47 16.54 -7.01 0.82
N LEU A 48 15.90 -6.29 -0.11
CA LEU A 48 15.16 -5.07 0.21
C LEU A 48 14.04 -5.33 1.22
N ARG A 49 13.22 -6.34 0.94
CA ARG A 49 12.14 -6.74 1.84
C ARG A 49 12.68 -7.21 3.20
N HIS A 50 13.77 -7.97 3.22
CA HIS A 50 14.41 -8.44 4.44
C HIS A 50 14.94 -7.26 5.26
N ALA A 51 15.66 -6.33 4.63
CA ALA A 51 16.19 -5.15 5.29
C ALA A 51 15.08 -4.25 5.87
N ILE A 52 13.97 -4.09 5.16
CA ILE A 52 12.79 -3.38 5.70
C ILE A 52 12.23 -4.11 6.93
N ALA A 53 12.12 -5.44 6.87
CA ALA A 53 11.62 -6.23 7.99
C ALA A 53 12.55 -6.22 9.22
N THR A 54 13.86 -6.07 9.02
CA THR A 54 14.89 -6.05 10.09
C THR A 54 15.31 -4.64 10.52
N GLY A 55 14.77 -3.58 9.92
CA GLY A 55 15.12 -2.19 10.27
C GLY A 55 16.42 -1.68 9.62
N GLN A 56 16.97 -2.39 8.63
CA GLN A 56 18.19 -2.05 7.90
C GLN A 56 17.95 -1.22 6.62
N GLN A 57 16.74 -0.70 6.41
CA GLN A 57 16.39 0.01 5.18
C GLN A 57 17.24 1.26 4.90
N ARG A 58 17.88 1.85 5.93
CA ARG A 58 18.78 3.01 5.78
C ARG A 58 20.02 2.70 4.94
N GLU A 59 20.55 1.48 5.03
CA GLU A 59 21.70 1.07 4.21
C GLU A 59 21.34 1.03 2.72
N ILE A 60 20.13 0.55 2.42
CA ILE A 60 19.59 0.51 1.07
C ILE A 60 19.34 1.93 0.56
N GLU A 61 18.73 2.79 1.38
CA GLU A 61 18.53 4.20 1.01
C GLU A 61 19.85 4.86 0.62
N MET A 62 20.90 4.70 1.45
CA MET A 62 22.23 5.25 1.16
C MET A 62 22.81 4.69 -0.13
N SER A 63 22.67 3.38 -0.37
CA SER A 63 23.14 2.72 -1.59
C SER A 63 22.43 3.25 -2.85
N LEU A 64 21.11 3.41 -2.80
CA LEU A 64 20.31 3.96 -3.89
C LEU A 64 20.66 5.41 -4.18
N ARG A 65 20.78 6.24 -3.13
CA ARG A 65 21.23 7.64 -3.26
C ARG A 65 22.62 7.73 -3.87
N LYS A 66 23.57 6.89 -3.43
CA LYS A 66 24.91 6.83 -4.01
C LYS A 66 24.84 6.48 -5.49
N GLN A 67 24.04 5.50 -5.90
CA GLN A 67 23.89 5.14 -7.30
C GLN A 67 23.37 6.31 -8.15
N LEU A 68 22.39 7.07 -7.64
CA LEU A 68 21.85 8.24 -8.34
C LEU A 68 22.86 9.40 -8.38
N ALA A 69 23.64 9.59 -7.33
CA ALA A 69 24.71 10.60 -7.30
C ALA A 69 25.82 10.29 -8.31
N LEU A 70 26.21 9.01 -8.46
CA LEU A 70 27.18 8.59 -9.47
C LEU A 70 26.66 8.86 -10.89
N ALA A 71 25.38 8.56 -11.14
CA ALA A 71 24.75 8.87 -12.42
C ALA A 71 24.72 10.38 -12.71
N ALA A 72 24.40 11.21 -11.70
CA ALA A 72 24.42 12.67 -11.83
C ALA A 72 25.83 13.23 -12.06
N ALA A 73 26.86 12.54 -11.57
CA ALA A 73 28.27 12.86 -11.82
C ALA A 73 28.75 12.46 -13.23
N GLY A 74 27.88 11.93 -14.09
CA GLY A 74 28.20 11.52 -15.45
C GLY A 74 28.87 10.15 -15.55
N GLU A 75 28.85 9.33 -14.47
CA GLU A 75 29.26 7.94 -14.59
C GLU A 75 28.30 7.17 -15.51
N ALA A 76 28.83 6.14 -16.19
CA ALA A 76 28.08 5.33 -17.14
C ALA A 76 27.05 4.41 -16.46
N VAL A 77 25.98 5.01 -15.93
CA VAL A 77 24.81 4.32 -15.39
C VAL A 77 23.69 4.45 -16.42
N SER A 78 23.18 3.32 -16.93
CA SER A 78 22.09 3.33 -17.92
C SER A 78 20.85 4.02 -17.36
N VAL A 79 20.09 4.70 -18.23
CA VAL A 79 18.89 5.47 -17.85
C VAL A 79 17.89 4.59 -17.10
N GLU A 80 17.76 3.33 -17.52
CA GLU A 80 16.88 2.34 -16.89
C GLU A 80 17.31 1.99 -15.49
N ARG A 81 18.62 1.81 -15.28
CA ARG A 81 19.16 1.52 -13.95
C ARG A 81 18.98 2.71 -13.01
N GLN A 82 19.10 3.94 -13.52
CA GLN A 82 18.82 5.13 -12.73
C GLN A 82 17.35 5.17 -12.32
N TRP A 83 16.43 4.95 -13.26
CA TRP A 83 14.99 4.99 -12.99
C TRP A 83 14.49 3.84 -12.11
N LEU A 84 15.07 2.66 -12.22
CA LEU A 84 14.83 1.59 -11.27
C LEU A 84 15.24 2.02 -9.85
N ALA A 85 16.40 2.66 -9.69
CA ALA A 85 16.81 3.18 -8.39
C ALA A 85 15.91 4.33 -7.90
N ARG A 86 15.45 5.20 -8.80
CA ARG A 86 14.45 6.24 -8.48
C ARG A 86 13.15 5.61 -7.99
N ALA A 87 12.60 4.62 -8.69
CA ALA A 87 11.36 3.95 -8.29
C ALA A 87 11.50 3.23 -6.93
N GLN A 88 12.62 2.55 -6.70
CA GLN A 88 12.90 1.87 -5.42
C GLN A 88 13.05 2.88 -4.27
N LEU A 89 13.81 3.95 -4.49
CA LEU A 89 14.02 5.01 -3.50
C LEU A 89 12.72 5.76 -3.24
N GLY A 90 11.98 6.14 -4.28
CA GLY A 90 10.69 6.80 -4.20
C GLY A 90 9.67 5.96 -3.43
N GLY A 91 9.54 4.66 -3.75
CA GLY A 91 8.68 3.75 -2.99
C GLY A 91 9.08 3.59 -1.52
N LEU A 92 10.39 3.58 -1.23
CA LEU A 92 10.90 3.55 0.16
C LEU A 92 10.53 4.84 0.91
N LEU A 93 10.74 6.00 0.28
CA LEU A 93 10.40 7.31 0.85
C LEU A 93 8.88 7.45 1.06
N VAL A 94 8.06 6.95 0.12
CA VAL A 94 6.59 6.89 0.26
C VAL A 94 6.20 6.03 1.47
N ALA A 95 6.81 4.87 1.65
CA ALA A 95 6.54 3.99 2.79
C ALA A 95 6.94 4.63 4.14
N GLU A 96 8.03 5.41 4.15
CA GLU A 96 8.46 6.21 5.30
C GLU A 96 7.66 7.52 5.48
N TRP A 97 6.69 7.81 4.60
CA TRP A 97 5.91 9.05 4.59
C TRP A 97 6.74 10.33 4.35
N ARG A 98 7.88 10.20 3.67
CA ARG A 98 8.76 11.31 3.23
C ARG A 98 8.37 11.77 1.83
N LEU A 99 7.13 12.26 1.73
CA LEU A 99 6.47 12.49 0.44
C LEU A 99 7.11 13.62 -0.40
N ASP A 100 7.66 14.65 0.25
CA ASP A 100 8.34 15.74 -0.47
C ASP A 100 9.64 15.27 -1.13
N GLU A 101 10.45 14.49 -0.42
CA GLU A 101 11.66 13.88 -1.02
C GLU A 101 11.28 12.89 -2.13
N ALA A 102 10.22 12.10 -1.96
CA ALA A 102 9.74 11.21 -3.00
C ALA A 102 9.28 11.99 -4.25
N ARG A 103 8.67 13.18 -4.06
CA ARG A 103 8.25 14.06 -5.16
C ARG A 103 9.45 14.51 -6.00
N GLU A 104 10.52 14.95 -5.36
CA GLU A 104 11.77 15.33 -6.05
C GLU A 104 12.33 14.18 -6.90
N ILE A 105 12.20 12.92 -6.44
CA ILE A 105 12.66 11.75 -7.18
C ILE A 105 11.84 11.49 -8.46
N TYR A 106 10.52 11.69 -8.42
CA TYR A 106 9.61 11.41 -9.54
C TYR A 106 9.33 12.61 -10.46
N GLU A 107 9.67 13.84 -10.04
CA GLU A 107 9.58 15.07 -10.84
C GLU A 107 10.89 15.47 -11.55
N ALA A 108 11.97 14.69 -11.36
CA ALA A 108 13.20 14.88 -12.11
C ALA A 108 12.96 14.89 -13.63
N GLU A 109 13.73 15.68 -14.39
CA GLU A 109 13.50 15.86 -15.84
C GLU A 109 13.48 14.53 -16.62
N ASP A 110 12.39 14.32 -17.37
CA ASP A 110 12.03 13.08 -18.07
C ASP A 110 12.34 13.12 -19.58
N THR A 111 13.23 14.01 -20.04
CA THR A 111 13.43 14.18 -21.49
C THR A 111 14.00 12.92 -22.14
N GLY A 112 13.25 12.35 -23.07
CA GLY A 112 13.70 11.19 -23.85
C GLY A 112 13.53 9.83 -23.16
N LEU A 113 12.70 9.73 -22.11
CA LEU A 113 12.34 8.43 -21.55
C LEU A 113 11.55 7.60 -22.56
N SER A 114 11.92 6.33 -22.69
CA SER A 114 11.09 5.32 -23.36
C SER A 114 9.72 5.19 -22.68
N SER A 115 8.69 4.77 -23.41
CA SER A 115 7.29 4.75 -22.93
C SER A 115 7.09 4.02 -21.58
N HIS A 116 7.89 2.99 -21.32
CA HIS A 116 7.77 2.24 -20.08
C HIS A 116 8.41 2.92 -18.86
N LEU A 117 9.51 3.65 -19.08
CA LEU A 117 10.12 4.50 -18.07
C LEU A 117 9.19 5.65 -17.72
N GLN A 118 8.51 6.20 -18.73
CA GLN A 118 7.50 7.22 -18.53
C GLN A 118 6.31 6.67 -17.72
N ALA A 119 5.83 5.47 -18.02
CA ALA A 119 4.81 4.81 -17.22
C ALA A 119 5.26 4.56 -15.77
N LEU A 120 6.55 4.23 -15.57
CA LEU A 120 7.16 4.08 -14.25
C LEU A 120 7.08 5.38 -13.45
N ALA A 121 7.52 6.47 -14.06
CA ALA A 121 7.49 7.79 -13.47
C ALA A 121 6.04 8.24 -13.17
N SER A 122 5.12 8.03 -14.13
CA SER A 122 3.70 8.35 -13.96
C SER A 122 3.05 7.57 -12.82
N PHE A 123 3.35 6.28 -12.66
CA PHE A 123 2.85 5.50 -11.53
C PHE A 123 3.23 6.14 -10.18
N GLY A 124 4.52 6.47 -10.00
CA GLY A 124 5.01 7.12 -8.79
C GLY A 124 4.42 8.52 -8.57
N ARG A 125 4.29 9.32 -9.63
CA ARG A 125 3.64 10.64 -9.57
C ARG A 125 2.17 10.56 -9.15
N HIS A 126 1.42 9.61 -9.71
CA HIS A 126 0.03 9.39 -9.32
C HIS A 126 -0.06 8.91 -7.88
N GLU A 127 0.78 7.97 -7.46
CA GLU A 127 0.85 7.52 -6.05
C GLU A 127 1.05 8.70 -5.10
N LEU A 128 2.00 9.60 -5.40
CA LEU A 128 2.21 10.81 -4.61
C LEU A 128 1.04 11.79 -4.65
N ALA A 129 0.45 12.02 -5.83
CA ALA A 129 -0.71 12.90 -5.96
C ALA A 129 -1.88 12.41 -5.11
N LEU A 130 -2.15 11.10 -5.12
CA LEU A 130 -3.18 10.47 -4.28
C LEU A 130 -2.86 10.62 -2.80
N LEU A 131 -1.60 10.55 -2.39
CA LEU A 131 -1.22 10.67 -0.98
C LEU A 131 -1.21 12.11 -0.47
N THR A 132 -0.98 13.09 -1.34
CA THR A 132 -0.79 14.50 -0.96
C THR A 132 -2.00 15.40 -1.21
N SER A 133 -2.95 14.96 -2.04
CA SER A 133 -4.17 15.73 -2.38
C SER A 133 -5.43 14.87 -2.29
N THR A 134 -6.60 15.49 -2.25
CA THR A 134 -7.88 14.77 -2.33
C THR A 134 -8.16 14.43 -3.80
N PRO A 135 -8.23 13.14 -4.17
CA PRO A 135 -8.46 12.77 -5.55
C PRO A 135 -9.91 12.98 -5.97
N ASP A 136 -10.09 13.20 -7.27
CA ASP A 136 -11.38 13.35 -7.94
C ASP A 136 -11.49 12.41 -9.15
N GLN A 137 -12.58 12.55 -9.89
CA GLN A 137 -12.83 11.74 -11.08
C GLN A 137 -11.80 12.00 -12.19
N ALA A 138 -11.32 13.24 -12.34
CA ALA A 138 -10.31 13.58 -13.34
C ALA A 138 -8.96 12.88 -13.04
N ARG A 139 -8.59 12.77 -11.76
CA ARG A 139 -7.42 11.98 -11.35
C ARG A 139 -7.56 10.51 -11.69
N LEU A 140 -8.73 9.93 -11.44
CA LEU A 140 -9.01 8.52 -11.76
C LEU A 140 -8.89 8.26 -13.27
N GLU A 141 -9.43 9.16 -14.09
CA GLU A 141 -9.32 9.09 -15.55
C GLU A 141 -7.87 9.23 -16.04
N ALA A 142 -7.08 10.10 -15.42
CA ALA A 142 -5.65 10.22 -15.73
C ALA A 142 -4.87 8.94 -15.39
N ILE A 143 -5.20 8.27 -14.28
CA ILE A 143 -4.62 6.97 -13.93
C ILE A 143 -4.98 5.91 -14.98
N HIS A 144 -6.24 5.90 -15.46
CA HIS A 144 -6.66 4.97 -16.51
C HIS A 144 -5.94 5.23 -17.84
N ALA A 145 -5.81 6.48 -18.24
CA ALA A 145 -5.10 6.86 -19.47
C ALA A 145 -3.62 6.41 -19.42
N ASP A 146 -2.90 6.74 -18.34
CA ASP A 146 -1.49 6.35 -18.20
C ASP A 146 -1.30 4.83 -18.07
N ARG A 147 -2.24 4.13 -17.42
CA ARG A 147 -2.27 2.67 -17.37
C ARG A 147 -2.42 2.10 -18.78
N ASP A 148 -3.43 2.53 -19.52
CA ASP A 148 -3.74 1.95 -20.83
C ASP A 148 -2.58 2.21 -21.80
N ASP A 149 -1.99 3.40 -21.73
CA ASP A 149 -0.78 3.76 -22.46
C ASP A 149 0.41 2.87 -22.09
N CYS A 150 0.63 2.61 -20.80
CA CYS A 150 1.63 1.66 -20.34
C CYS A 150 1.40 0.26 -20.94
N LEU A 151 0.17 -0.26 -20.84
CA LEU A 151 -0.17 -1.62 -21.24
C LEU A 151 -0.03 -1.88 -22.75
N ARG A 152 -0.08 -0.82 -23.59
CA ARG A 152 0.22 -0.89 -25.03
C ARG A 152 1.66 -1.33 -25.32
N HIS A 153 2.59 -0.99 -24.42
CA HIS A 153 4.02 -1.27 -24.59
C HIS A 153 4.50 -2.49 -23.78
N VAL A 154 3.65 -3.04 -22.91
CA VAL A 154 3.98 -4.20 -22.07
C VAL A 154 3.80 -5.52 -22.87
N PRO A 155 4.79 -6.43 -22.85
CA PRO A 155 4.66 -7.76 -23.43
C PRO A 155 3.46 -8.55 -22.88
N ALA A 156 2.75 -9.30 -23.73
CA ALA A 156 1.47 -9.94 -23.38
C ALA A 156 1.52 -10.80 -22.09
N ARG A 157 2.57 -11.60 -21.92
CA ARG A 157 2.80 -12.45 -20.73
C ARG A 157 2.95 -11.67 -19.41
N HIS A 158 3.08 -10.36 -19.46
CA HIS A 158 3.38 -9.47 -18.34
C HIS A 158 2.27 -8.43 -18.12
N ARG A 159 1.40 -8.28 -19.12
CA ARG A 159 0.33 -7.30 -19.15
C ARG A 159 -0.59 -7.40 -17.93
N GLN A 160 -0.96 -8.62 -17.54
CA GLN A 160 -1.82 -8.81 -16.37
C GLN A 160 -1.14 -8.34 -15.07
N LEU A 161 0.14 -8.67 -14.89
CA LEU A 161 0.88 -8.32 -13.68
C LEU A 161 1.04 -6.79 -13.56
N VAL A 162 1.31 -6.09 -14.68
CA VAL A 162 1.29 -4.62 -14.75
C VAL A 162 -0.10 -4.06 -14.47
N ALA A 163 -1.13 -4.59 -15.13
CA ALA A 163 -2.50 -4.13 -14.97
C ALA A 163 -2.95 -4.24 -13.51
N ASP A 164 -2.65 -5.35 -12.84
CA ASP A 164 -2.93 -5.56 -11.43
C ASP A 164 -2.25 -4.49 -10.54
N ALA A 165 -1.00 -4.08 -10.82
CA ALA A 165 -0.36 -3.00 -10.05
C ALA A 165 -1.06 -1.65 -10.26
N TRP A 166 -1.44 -1.31 -11.49
CA TRP A 166 -2.25 -0.12 -11.76
C TRP A 166 -3.63 -0.19 -11.11
N GLN A 167 -4.24 -1.38 -11.03
CA GLN A 167 -5.49 -1.58 -10.28
C GLN A 167 -5.32 -1.30 -8.79
N ALA A 168 -4.17 -1.62 -8.18
CA ALA A 168 -3.92 -1.23 -6.79
C ALA A 168 -3.89 0.29 -6.62
N LEU A 169 -3.30 1.03 -7.57
CA LEU A 169 -3.27 2.48 -7.58
C LEU A 169 -4.66 3.09 -7.79
N GLU A 170 -5.44 2.52 -8.70
CA GLU A 170 -6.85 2.84 -8.90
C GLU A 170 -7.67 2.60 -7.62
N GLY A 171 -7.48 1.45 -6.98
CA GLY A 171 -8.11 1.11 -5.72
C GLY A 171 -7.75 2.11 -4.61
N LEU A 172 -6.48 2.52 -4.51
CA LEU A 172 -6.05 3.59 -3.61
C LEU A 172 -6.80 4.90 -3.88
N CYS A 173 -6.95 5.29 -5.14
CA CYS A 173 -7.72 6.46 -5.56
C CYS A 173 -9.18 6.35 -5.07
N LEU A 174 -9.83 5.22 -5.32
CA LEU A 174 -11.22 4.99 -4.94
C LEU A 174 -11.44 5.00 -3.42
N VAL A 175 -10.54 4.41 -2.62
CA VAL A 175 -10.61 4.52 -1.14
C VAL A 175 -10.59 5.98 -0.73
N ARG A 176 -9.67 6.76 -1.29
CA ARG A 176 -9.50 8.18 -0.98
C ARG A 176 -10.66 9.05 -1.47
N MET A 177 -11.42 8.60 -2.47
CA MET A 177 -12.70 9.19 -2.89
C MET A 177 -13.89 8.73 -2.03
N GLY A 178 -13.69 7.87 -1.02
CA GLY A 178 -14.77 7.30 -0.19
C GLY A 178 -15.53 6.14 -0.85
N ARG A 179 -15.12 5.68 -2.04
CA ARG A 179 -15.73 4.59 -2.80
C ARG A 179 -15.18 3.23 -2.37
N ALA A 180 -15.23 2.97 -1.07
CA ALA A 180 -14.56 1.83 -0.45
C ALA A 180 -14.97 0.47 -1.03
N ARG A 181 -16.25 0.26 -1.33
CA ARG A 181 -16.77 -1.01 -1.87
C ARG A 181 -16.19 -1.35 -3.25
N GLU A 182 -15.96 -0.35 -4.09
CA GLU A 182 -15.38 -0.52 -5.42
C GLU A 182 -13.87 -0.74 -5.34
N ALA A 183 -13.21 -0.13 -4.35
CA ALA A 183 -11.77 -0.21 -4.17
C ALA A 183 -11.27 -1.59 -3.70
N VAL A 184 -12.03 -2.27 -2.84
CA VAL A 184 -11.64 -3.55 -2.23
C VAL A 184 -11.14 -4.59 -3.25
N PRO A 185 -11.93 -4.97 -4.29
CA PRO A 185 -11.49 -6.00 -5.23
C PRO A 185 -10.22 -5.60 -6.01
N LEU A 186 -10.08 -4.31 -6.35
CA LEU A 186 -8.91 -3.81 -7.06
C LEU A 186 -7.64 -3.87 -6.20
N LEU A 187 -7.76 -3.50 -4.92
CA LEU A 187 -6.65 -3.57 -3.97
C LEU A 187 -6.28 -5.02 -3.63
N GLU A 188 -7.24 -5.91 -3.41
CA GLU A 188 -6.99 -7.34 -3.16
C GLU A 188 -6.22 -7.99 -4.32
N GLN A 189 -6.65 -7.73 -5.56
CA GLN A 189 -6.01 -8.25 -6.75
C GLN A 189 -4.63 -7.64 -6.94
N GLY A 190 -4.53 -6.31 -6.91
CA GLY A 190 -3.31 -5.58 -7.22
C GLY A 190 -2.20 -5.73 -6.18
N LEU A 191 -2.55 -5.97 -4.92
CA LEU A 191 -1.58 -6.28 -3.87
C LEU A 191 -0.77 -7.55 -4.17
N ARG A 192 -1.20 -8.44 -5.05
CA ARG A 192 -0.39 -9.61 -5.43
C ARG A 192 0.85 -9.20 -6.25
N SER A 193 0.72 -8.17 -7.08
CA SER A 193 1.80 -7.62 -7.89
C SER A 193 2.80 -6.80 -7.06
N LEU A 194 2.32 -6.17 -6.00
CA LEU A 194 3.14 -5.30 -5.14
C LEU A 194 3.93 -6.05 -4.05
N ALA A 195 4.28 -7.32 -4.27
CA ALA A 195 4.91 -8.18 -3.25
C ALA A 195 6.26 -7.66 -2.71
N TYR A 196 6.99 -6.90 -3.52
CA TYR A 196 8.34 -6.40 -3.20
C TYR A 196 8.45 -4.87 -3.32
N ASN A 197 7.32 -4.20 -3.51
CA ASN A 197 7.29 -2.74 -3.47
C ASN A 197 7.36 -2.28 -1.99
N PRO A 198 8.34 -1.43 -1.59
CA PRO A 198 8.38 -0.90 -0.23
C PRO A 198 7.09 -0.16 0.17
N ALA A 199 6.45 0.53 -0.78
CA ALA A 199 5.17 1.22 -0.59
C ALA A 199 3.98 0.27 -0.40
N ARG A 200 4.16 -1.06 -0.44
CA ARG A 200 3.12 -2.06 -0.16
C ARG A 200 2.37 -1.78 1.16
N VAL A 201 3.07 -1.25 2.18
CA VAL A 201 2.45 -0.86 3.46
C VAL A 201 1.31 0.14 3.27
N VAL A 202 1.44 1.08 2.31
CA VAL A 202 0.41 2.07 1.96
C VAL A 202 -0.87 1.38 1.48
N TYR A 203 -0.73 0.45 0.53
CA TYR A 203 -1.86 -0.26 -0.06
C TYR A 203 -2.54 -1.21 0.93
N LEU A 204 -1.76 -1.89 1.78
CA LEU A 204 -2.31 -2.72 2.85
C LEU A 204 -3.10 -1.87 3.87
N PHE A 205 -2.56 -0.70 4.24
CA PHE A 205 -3.25 0.23 5.12
C PHE A 205 -4.57 0.73 4.51
N HIS A 206 -4.57 1.14 3.24
CA HIS A 206 -5.77 1.64 2.57
C HIS A 206 -6.79 0.52 2.26
N LEU A 207 -6.35 -0.72 2.04
CA LEU A 207 -7.28 -1.86 2.00
C LEU A 207 -7.93 -2.09 3.36
N GLY A 208 -7.18 -1.95 4.46
CA GLY A 208 -7.74 -1.94 5.81
C GLY A 208 -8.80 -0.86 5.99
N GLN A 209 -8.52 0.36 5.54
CA GLN A 209 -9.49 1.47 5.56
C GLN A 209 -10.71 1.16 4.69
N ALA A 210 -10.55 0.56 3.52
CA ALA A 210 -11.66 0.20 2.64
C ALA A 210 -12.61 -0.80 3.31
N TYR A 211 -12.06 -1.82 3.97
CA TYR A 211 -12.85 -2.77 4.76
C TYR A 211 -13.51 -2.10 5.96
N GLU A 212 -12.80 -1.21 6.66
CA GLU A 212 -13.34 -0.46 7.81
C GLU A 212 -14.56 0.39 7.39
N LEU A 213 -14.42 1.17 6.32
CA LEU A 213 -15.51 1.98 5.73
C LEU A 213 -16.67 1.13 5.21
N SER A 214 -16.40 -0.11 4.82
CA SER A 214 -17.42 -1.07 4.37
C SER A 214 -18.04 -1.90 5.50
N GLY A 215 -17.65 -1.64 6.76
CA GLY A 215 -18.16 -2.35 7.95
C GLY A 215 -17.52 -3.73 8.20
N GLN A 216 -16.55 -4.14 7.40
CA GLN A 216 -15.88 -5.43 7.46
C GLN A 216 -14.71 -5.40 8.48
N ARG A 217 -15.06 -5.19 9.76
CA ARG A 217 -14.08 -4.92 10.84
C ARG A 217 -12.98 -5.98 10.98
N GLN A 218 -13.33 -7.26 10.86
CA GLN A 218 -12.36 -8.35 11.00
C GLN A 218 -11.29 -8.32 9.89
N LEU A 219 -11.74 -8.19 8.63
CA LEU A 219 -10.86 -8.07 7.48
C LEU A 219 -10.00 -6.80 7.56
N ALA A 220 -10.57 -5.69 8.03
CA ALA A 220 -9.81 -4.46 8.28
C ALA A 220 -8.68 -4.68 9.29
N ALA A 221 -8.96 -5.34 10.42
CA ALA A 221 -7.96 -5.65 11.44
C ALA A 221 -6.82 -6.54 10.92
N GLU A 222 -7.15 -7.53 10.07
CA GLU A 222 -6.16 -8.38 9.41
C GLU A 222 -5.26 -7.59 8.44
N GLN A 223 -5.81 -6.67 7.66
CA GLN A 223 -4.98 -5.87 6.75
C GLN A 223 -4.10 -4.88 7.49
N TYR A 224 -4.60 -4.26 8.56
CA TYR A 224 -3.78 -3.41 9.41
C TYR A 224 -2.65 -4.19 10.11
N GLU A 225 -2.89 -5.45 10.51
CA GLU A 225 -1.83 -6.34 10.96
C GLU A 225 -0.78 -6.56 9.87
N ARG A 226 -1.20 -6.88 8.65
CA ARG A 226 -0.30 -7.09 7.52
C ARG A 226 0.50 -5.83 7.20
N ALA A 227 -0.11 -4.64 7.26
CA ALA A 227 0.58 -3.36 7.08
C ALA A 227 1.67 -3.16 8.14
N THR A 228 1.35 -3.43 9.42
CA THR A 228 2.30 -3.33 10.54
C THR A 228 3.52 -4.25 10.34
N LYS A 229 3.30 -5.45 9.80
CA LYS A 229 4.37 -6.42 9.50
C LYS A 229 5.15 -6.10 8.23
N ALA A 230 4.52 -5.43 7.26
CA ALA A 230 5.14 -5.14 5.97
C ALA A 230 6.26 -4.11 6.07
N PHE A 231 6.09 -3.09 6.92
CA PHE A 231 7.12 -2.09 7.17
C PHE A 231 7.08 -1.59 8.62
N PRO A 232 7.64 -2.36 9.58
CA PRO A 232 7.67 -1.98 10.98
C PRO A 232 8.37 -0.64 11.23
N GLY A 233 7.93 0.10 12.26
CA GLY A 233 8.59 1.35 12.67
C GLY A 233 8.23 2.59 11.83
N THR A 234 7.43 2.45 10.78
CA THR A 234 6.91 3.61 10.03
C THR A 234 5.73 4.27 10.73
N ARG A 235 5.44 5.52 10.33
CA ARG A 235 4.21 6.21 10.73
C ARG A 235 2.96 5.41 10.37
N LEU A 236 2.89 4.90 9.14
CA LEU A 236 1.76 4.10 8.67
C LEU A 236 1.60 2.78 9.44
N ALA A 237 2.68 2.07 9.75
CA ALA A 237 2.60 0.86 10.56
C ALA A 237 2.12 1.16 11.99
N SER A 238 2.53 2.28 12.56
CA SER A 238 2.08 2.72 13.88
C SER A 238 0.58 3.09 13.87
N GLU A 239 0.12 3.78 12.83
CA GLU A 239 -1.30 4.09 12.65
C GLU A 239 -2.13 2.81 12.39
N ALA A 240 -1.65 1.90 11.55
CA ALA A 240 -2.26 0.60 11.31
C ALA A 240 -2.44 -0.18 12.62
N LYS A 241 -1.40 -0.23 13.45
CA LYS A 241 -1.44 -0.89 14.76
C LYS A 241 -2.51 -0.26 15.67
N SER A 242 -2.57 1.08 15.72
CA SER A 242 -3.58 1.81 16.51
C SER A 242 -5.00 1.51 16.03
N ARG A 243 -5.26 1.58 14.71
CA ARG A 243 -6.57 1.26 14.14
C ARG A 243 -6.97 -0.19 14.38
N ARG A 244 -6.04 -1.13 14.23
CA ARG A 244 -6.29 -2.55 14.56
C ARG A 244 -6.73 -2.71 16.01
N MET A 245 -6.04 -2.10 16.97
CA MET A 245 -6.38 -2.18 18.39
C MET A 245 -7.79 -1.65 18.65
N ALA A 246 -8.15 -0.49 18.09
CA ALA A 246 -9.49 0.07 18.20
C ALA A 246 -10.58 -0.85 17.60
N LEU A 247 -10.26 -1.60 16.53
CA LEU A 247 -11.18 -2.55 15.93
C LEU A 247 -11.44 -3.77 16.82
N VAL A 248 -10.38 -4.32 17.41
CA VAL A 248 -10.40 -5.53 18.26
C VAL A 248 -10.99 -5.23 19.65
N GLU A 249 -10.61 -4.12 20.28
CA GLU A 249 -11.18 -3.71 21.58
C GLU A 249 -12.68 -3.43 21.48
N GLY A 250 -13.15 -2.96 20.32
CA GLY A 250 -14.57 -2.81 20.03
C GLY A 250 -15.34 -4.13 19.88
N GLN A 251 -14.67 -5.26 19.63
CA GLN A 251 -15.32 -6.60 19.59
C GLN A 251 -15.51 -7.18 21.00
N GLU A 252 -14.64 -6.85 21.96
CA GLU A 252 -14.69 -7.44 23.31
C GLU A 252 -15.76 -6.84 24.23
N GLY A 253 -16.62 -5.93 23.75
CA GLY A 253 -17.93 -5.55 24.37
C GLY A 253 -17.91 -5.02 25.82
N GLY A 254 -16.76 -4.94 26.46
CA GLY A 254 -16.55 -4.56 27.84
C GLY A 254 -15.23 -3.81 27.94
N GLY A 255 -15.19 -2.65 27.29
CA GLY A 255 -14.00 -1.78 27.26
C GLY A 255 -13.41 -1.58 28.66
N MET A 256 -12.12 -1.28 28.70
CA MET A 256 -11.37 -0.99 29.94
C MET A 256 -12.13 -0.04 30.90
N PHE A 257 -12.93 0.88 30.34
CA PHE A 257 -13.85 1.74 31.08
C PHE A 257 -14.94 1.02 31.87
N ARG A 258 -15.53 -0.07 31.35
CA ARG A 258 -16.53 -0.87 32.07
C ARG A 258 -15.93 -1.61 33.27
N ARG A 259 -14.65 -1.99 33.18
CA ARG A 259 -13.90 -2.60 34.30
C ARG A 259 -13.36 -1.57 35.31
N MET A 260 -13.36 -0.29 34.95
CA MET A 260 -13.02 0.82 35.86
C MET A 260 -14.24 1.45 36.53
N LEU A 261 -15.46 1.13 36.06
CA LEU A 261 -16.66 1.46 36.80
C LEU A 261 -16.77 0.49 37.98
N PRO A 262 -16.94 0.99 39.23
CA PRO A 262 -17.18 0.11 40.35
C PRO A 262 -18.42 -0.73 40.05
N GLU A 263 -18.27 -2.05 40.10
CA GLU A 263 -19.37 -3.01 40.04
C GLU A 263 -20.43 -2.53 41.04
N THR A 264 -21.57 -2.04 40.53
CA THR A 264 -22.72 -1.79 41.41
C THR A 264 -23.04 -3.11 42.07
N PRO A 265 -22.99 -3.22 43.41
CA PRO A 265 -23.18 -4.49 44.06
C PRO A 265 -24.53 -5.08 43.64
N VAL A 266 -24.47 -6.25 43.01
CA VAL A 266 -25.65 -7.06 42.68
C VAL A 266 -26.23 -7.53 44.00
N GLY A 267 -27.11 -6.74 44.58
CA GLY A 267 -27.56 -6.98 45.95
C GLY A 267 -28.53 -5.93 46.47
N SER A 268 -29.70 -5.79 45.85
CA SER A 268 -30.92 -5.35 46.54
C SER A 268 -32.14 -5.89 45.82
N SER A 269 -32.23 -7.20 45.76
CA SER A 269 -33.54 -7.88 45.66
C SER A 269 -34.10 -7.95 47.09
N ALA A 270 -34.70 -6.84 47.56
CA ALA A 270 -35.58 -6.81 48.73
C ALA A 270 -36.23 -5.43 48.89
N LEU A 271 -37.28 -5.18 48.10
CA LEU A 271 -38.40 -4.36 48.56
C LEU A 271 -39.66 -5.15 48.25
N VAL A 272 -39.94 -6.08 49.16
CA VAL A 272 -41.25 -6.74 49.29
C VAL A 272 -42.27 -5.67 49.69
N PRO A 273 -43.46 -5.64 49.07
CA PRO A 273 -44.52 -4.72 49.46
C PRO A 273 -45.14 -5.20 50.78
N ALA A 274 -45.10 -4.38 51.82
CA ALA A 274 -45.88 -4.59 53.04
C ALA A 274 -47.23 -3.88 52.88
N GLY A 275 -48.31 -4.66 52.84
CA GLY A 275 -49.67 -4.16 52.83
C GLY A 275 -50.14 -3.65 54.21
N ALA A 276 -51.09 -2.73 54.19
CA ALA A 276 -52.06 -2.45 55.25
C ALA A 276 -53.28 -1.81 54.56
N ALA A 277 -54.37 -2.56 54.40
CA ALA A 277 -55.56 -2.52 55.26
C ALA A 277 -56.59 -1.47 54.77
N GLY A 278 -57.81 -1.93 54.45
CA GLY A 278 -58.94 -1.15 53.95
C GLY A 278 -59.52 -0.15 54.97
N PRO A 279 -60.66 0.51 54.66
CA PRO A 279 -61.92 -0.23 54.53
C PRO A 279 -62.84 0.18 53.37
N THR A 280 -63.81 -0.71 53.17
CA THR A 280 -65.07 -0.67 52.41
C THR A 280 -65.83 0.67 52.41
N THR A 281 -66.42 1.01 51.27
CA THR A 281 -67.84 1.41 51.17
C THR A 281 -68.32 1.15 49.74
N ASP A 282 -69.48 0.49 49.67
CA ASP A 282 -70.30 0.21 48.50
C ASP A 282 -70.90 1.49 47.88
N GLU A 283 -71.50 1.31 46.70
CA GLU A 283 -72.57 2.08 46.01
C GLU A 283 -72.16 2.31 44.54
N ASP A 284 -72.55 1.42 43.63
CA ASP A 284 -73.86 1.30 42.96
C ASP A 284 -73.98 2.20 41.70
N GLU A 285 -74.51 1.54 40.68
CA GLU A 285 -75.38 2.06 39.61
C GLU A 285 -74.82 2.84 38.40
N ASP A 286 -75.15 2.24 37.25
CA ASP A 286 -75.69 2.84 36.03
C ASP A 286 -74.77 3.33 34.90
N ALA A 287 -74.63 2.42 33.94
CA ALA A 287 -75.15 2.56 32.57
C ALA A 287 -75.50 3.97 32.06
N ALA A 288 -74.69 4.47 31.12
CA ALA A 288 -75.12 5.03 29.82
C ALA A 288 -73.92 5.16 28.88
#